data_AF-A0A7Y6AFF4-F1
#
_entry.id   AF-A0A7Y6AFF4-F1
#
_cell.length_a   1.000
_cell.length_b   1.000
_cell.length_c   1.000
_cell.angle_alpha   90.00
_cell.angle_beta   90.00
_cell.angle_gamma   90.00
#
_symmetry.space_group_name_H-M   'P 1'
#
loop_
_entity.id
_entity.type
_entity.pdbx_description
1 polymer ?
#
loop_
_entity_poly.entity_id
_entity_poly.type
_entity_poly.pdbx_seq_one_letter_code
_entity_poly.pdbx_strand_id
1 'polypeptide(L)' 'GTQGDDCVEIAMTERAVHVRDSKNAPGPQLTIAPEDWAQFVHSTARR' A
#
# COMPACT_ATOMS: atom_id res chain seq x y z
N GLY A 1 20.80 0.40 -9.58
CA GLY A 1 19.41 -0.01 -9.35
C GLY A 1 18.58 1.24 -9.10
N THR A 2 17.55 1.45 -9.89
CA THR A 2 16.69 2.65 -9.85
C THR A 2 15.68 2.54 -8.72
N GLN A 3 16.15 2.68 -7.48
CA GLN A 3 15.30 2.69 -6.27
C GLN A 3 14.26 3.84 -6.23
N GLY A 4 14.24 4.72 -7.24
CA GLY A 4 13.34 5.86 -7.32
C GLY A 4 12.31 5.80 -8.45
N ASP A 5 12.18 4.67 -9.16
CA ASP A 5 11.23 4.59 -10.29
C ASP A 5 9.93 3.83 -9.99
N ASP A 6 9.92 2.94 -8.99
CA ASP A 6 8.71 2.22 -8.59
C ASP A 6 8.14 2.81 -7.29
N CYS A 7 7.24 3.79 -7.43
CA CYS A 7 6.63 4.50 -6.31
C CYS A 7 5.16 4.08 -6.12
N VAL A 8 4.78 3.83 -4.86
CA VAL A 8 3.38 3.58 -4.47
C VAL A 8 2.87 4.67 -3.55
N GLU A 9 1.57 4.95 -3.63
CA GLU A 9 0.86 5.83 -2.70
C GLU A 9 -0.07 5.02 -1.80
N ILE A 10 -0.18 5.45 -0.55
CA ILE A 10 -1.00 4.78 0.47
C ILE A 10 -1.95 5.81 1.08
N ALA A 11 -3.25 5.49 1.11
CA ALA A 11 -4.26 6.27 1.78
C ALA A 11 -4.98 5.42 2.83
N MET A 12 -4.98 5.88 4.08
CA MET A 12 -5.66 5.21 5.18
C MET A 12 -6.99 5.90 5.47
N THR A 13 -8.05 5.10 5.60
CA THR A 13 -9.40 5.55 5.98
C THR A 13 -9.88 4.71 7.15
N GLU A 14 -11.02 5.07 7.75
CA GLU A 14 -11.61 4.28 8.84
C GLU A 14 -11.94 2.84 8.45
N ARG A 15 -12.22 2.57 7.16
CA ARG A 15 -12.73 1.27 6.70
C ARG A 15 -11.75 0.49 5.83
N ALA A 16 -10.71 1.14 5.33
CA ALA A 16 -9.78 0.53 4.38
C ALA A 16 -8.45 1.26 4.30
N VAL A 17 -7.43 0.50 3.89
CA VAL A 17 -6.16 1.01 3.37
C VAL A 17 -6.16 0.81 1.86
N HIS A 18 -5.92 1.90 1.14
CA HIS A 18 -5.83 1.91 -0.31
C HIS A 18 -4.37 2.02 -0.73
N VAL A 19 -3.94 1.15 -1.65
CA VAL A 19 -2.58 1.18 -2.22
C VAL A 19 -2.69 1.20 -3.73
N ARG A 20 -2.02 2.16 -4.37
CA ARG A 20 -1.95 2.26 -5.83
C ARG A 20 -0.55 2.63 -6.30
N ASP A 21 -0.30 2.39 -7.58
CA ASP A 21 0.84 2.95 -8.30
C ASP A 21 0.69 4.49 -8.34
N SER A 22 1.72 5.20 -7.90
CA SER A 22 1.73 6.67 -7.89
C SER A 22 1.67 7.24 -9.31
N LYS A 23 2.36 6.59 -10.26
CA LYS A 23 2.51 7.01 -11.65
C LYS A 23 1.33 6.59 -12.52
N ASN A 24 0.55 5.59 -12.11
CA ASN A 24 -0.66 5.15 -12.81
C ASN A 24 -1.93 5.34 -11.96
N ALA A 25 -2.28 6.60 -11.65
CA ALA A 25 -3.46 6.95 -10.88
C ALA A 25 -4.80 6.36 -11.36
N PRO A 26 -5.10 6.24 -12.68
CA PRO A 26 -6.34 5.60 -13.14
C PRO A 26 -6.25 4.07 -13.17
N GLY A 27 -5.10 3.50 -12.82
CA GLY A 27 -4.86 2.07 -12.81
C GLY A 27 -5.53 1.32 -11.65
N PRO A 28 -5.29 0.01 -11.55
CA PRO A 28 -5.81 -0.81 -10.47
C PRO A 28 -5.35 -0.33 -9.08
N GLN A 29 -6.22 -0.49 -8.10
CA GLN A 29 -5.96 -0.15 -6.70
C GLN A 29 -6.28 -1.34 -5.78
N LEU A 30 -5.39 -1.61 -4.83
CA LEU A 30 -5.67 -2.56 -3.75
C LEU A 30 -6.49 -1.87 -2.66
N THR A 31 -7.50 -2.57 -2.15
CA THR A 31 -8.30 -2.13 -1.00
C THR A 31 -8.23 -3.23 0.05
N ILE A 32 -7.66 -2.90 1.20
CA ILE A 32 -7.27 -3.85 2.24
C ILE A 32 -7.97 -3.44 3.54
N ALA A 33 -8.49 -4.40 4.30
CA ALA A 33 -9.06 -4.10 5.62
C ALA A 33 -7.96 -3.59 6.58
N PRO A 34 -8.25 -2.64 7.49
CA PRO A 34 -7.24 -2.07 8.38
C PRO A 34 -6.49 -3.11 9.23
N GLU A 35 -7.19 -4.14 9.70
CA GLU A 35 -6.61 -5.23 10.49
C GLU A 35 -5.61 -6.07 9.68
N ASP A 36 -5.93 -6.37 8.43
CA ASP A 36 -5.05 -7.15 7.55
C ASP A 36 -3.80 -6.34 7.17
N TRP A 37 -3.94 -5.04 6.93
CA TRP A 37 -2.81 -4.15 6.70
C TRP A 37 -1.87 -4.09 7.90
N ALA A 38 -2.42 -4.00 9.12
CA ALA A 38 -1.62 -4.01 10.34
C ALA A 38 -0.84 -5.33 10.50
N GLN A 39 -1.48 -6.47 10.24
CA GLN A 39 -0.80 -7.78 10.25
C GLN A 39 0.30 -7.87 9.19
N PHE A 40 0.04 -7.38 7.98
CA PHE A 40 1.02 -7.32 6.91
C PHE A 40 2.27 -6.52 7.34
N VAL A 41 2.11 -5.29 7.81
CA VAL A 41 3.22 -4.45 8.28
C VAL A 41 3.96 -5.10 9.46
N HIS A 42 3.23 -5.71 10.39
CA HIS A 42 3.84 -6.40 11.50
C HIS A 42 4.72 -7.58 11.05
N SER A 43 4.26 -8.34 10.06
CA SER A 43 4.99 -9.47 9.50
C SER A 43 6.25 -9.05 8.74
N THR A 44 6.27 -7.86 8.14
CA THR A 44 7.41 -7.34 7.37
C THR A 44 8.43 -6.64 8.25
N ALA A 45 8.01 -6.03 9.37
CA ALA A 45 8.91 -5.38 10.32
C ALA A 45 9.75 -6.36 11.18
N ARG A 46 9.39 -7.65 11.22
CA ARG A 46 10.15 -8.70 11.90
C ARG A 46 11.15 -9.43 11.00
N ARG A 47 11.38 -8.93 9.78
CA ARG A 47 12.32 -9.50 8.82
C ARG A 47 13.68 -8.82 8.87
#